data_AF-F9PP14-F1
#
_entry.id   AF-F9PP14-F1
#
_cell.length_a   1.000
_cell.length_b   1.000
_cell.length_c   1.000
_cell.angle_alpha   90.00
_cell.angle_beta   90.00
_cell.angle_gamma   90.00
#
_symmetry.space_group_name_H-M   'P 1'
#
loop_
_entity.id
_entity.type
_entity.pdbx_description
1 polymer ?
#
loop_
_entity_poly.entity_id
_entity_poly.type
_entity_poly.pdbx_seq_one_letter_code
_entity_poly.pdbx_strand_id
1 'polypeptide(L)' 'MENTIVAIATATGESGIGIVRLSGEKSIDIVKNFLSLMIKRNR' A
#
# COMPACT_ATOMS: atom_id res chain seq x y z
N MET A 1 17.67 8.51 7.78
CA MET A 1 16.27 8.04 7.65
C MET A 1 16.29 6.74 6.89
N GLU A 2 15.51 5.76 7.32
CA GLU A 2 15.37 4.48 6.62
C GLU A 2 14.45 4.60 5.40
N ASN A 3 14.66 3.71 4.43
CA ASN A 3 13.81 3.66 3.23
C ASN A 3 12.44 3.06 3.57
N THR A 4 11.42 3.48 2.82
CA THR A 4 10.13 2.79 2.86
C THR A 4 10.24 1.46 2.11
N ILE A 5 9.81 0.38 2.75
CA ILE A 5 9.85 -0.98 2.20
C ILE A 5 8.45 -1.50 1.90
N VAL A 6 8.38 -2.53 1.06
CA VAL A 6 7.13 -3.21 0.68
C VAL A 6 7.35 -4.71 0.54
N ALA A 7 6.37 -5.51 0.96
CA ALA A 7 6.41 -6.97 0.82
C ALA A 7 5.00 -7.55 0.66
N ILE A 8 4.92 -8.74 0.05
CA ILE A 8 3.72 -9.57 0.08
C ILE A 8 3.56 -10.12 1.50
N ALA A 9 2.41 -9.87 2.13
CA ALA A 9 2.13 -10.26 3.51
C ALA A 9 1.25 -11.52 3.62
N THR A 10 0.77 -12.04 2.50
CA THR A 10 0.02 -13.30 2.39
C THR A 10 0.83 -14.37 1.67
N ALA A 11 0.46 -15.64 1.86
CA ALA A 11 1.03 -16.73 1.08
C ALA A 11 0.84 -16.49 -0.43
N THR A 12 1.79 -16.96 -1.24
CA THR A 12 1.69 -16.94 -2.69
C THR A 12 0.75 -18.04 -3.18
N GLY A 13 -0.09 -17.73 -4.17
CA GLY A 13 -1.05 -18.68 -4.74
C GLY A 13 -2.36 -17.98 -5.12
N GLU A 14 -3.29 -18.72 -5.71
CA GLU A 14 -4.62 -18.19 -6.03
C GLU A 14 -5.47 -18.08 -4.77
N SER A 15 -6.04 -16.90 -4.55
CA SER A 15 -6.88 -16.55 -3.42
C SER A 15 -7.82 -15.42 -3.83
N GLY A 16 -8.97 -15.31 -3.16
CA GLY A 16 -9.88 -14.18 -3.38
C GLY A 16 -9.30 -12.84 -2.91
N ILE A 17 -8.32 -12.86 -1.99
CA ILE A 17 -7.67 -11.66 -1.45
C ILE A 17 -6.18 -11.92 -1.25
N GLY A 18 -5.35 -10.97 -1.70
CA GLY A 18 -3.93 -10.87 -1.36
C GLY A 18 -3.63 -9.57 -0.62
N ILE A 19 -2.64 -9.59 0.27
CA ILE A 19 -2.24 -8.41 1.06
C ILE A 19 -0.80 -8.04 0.74
N VAL A 20 -0.59 -6.77 0.40
CA VAL A 20 0.74 -6.15 0.29
C VAL A 20 0.89 -5.15 1.43
N ARG A 21 1.96 -5.27 2.22
CA ARG A 21 2.25 -4.39 3.36
C ARG A 21 3.39 -3.44 3.02
N LEU A 22 3.14 -2.15 3.23
CA LEU A 22 4.17 -1.11 3.18
C LEU A 22 4.54 -0.68 4.59
N SER A 23 5.79 -0.28 4.81
CA SER A 23 6.25 0.27 6.10
C SER A 23 7.33 1.32 5.88
N GLY A 24 7.18 2.45 6.57
CA GLY A 24 8.02 3.63 6.42
C GLY A 24 7.21 4.89 6.19
N GLU A 25 7.87 6.03 6.37
CA GLU A 25 7.22 7.35 6.40
C GLU A 25 6.51 7.72 5.09
N LYS A 26 6.99 7.23 3.94
CA LYS A 26 6.41 7.54 2.63
C LYS A 26 5.33 6.55 2.18
N SER A 27 4.98 5.58 3.01
CA SER A 27 4.07 4.47 2.64
C SER A 27 2.71 4.96 2.13
N ILE A 28 2.09 5.91 2.82
CA ILE A 28 0.78 6.46 2.45
C ILE A 28 0.86 7.30 1.17
N ASP A 29 1.91 8.10 1.00
CA ASP A 29 2.07 8.94 -0.19
C ASP A 29 2.31 8.10 -1.44
N ILE A 30 3.09 7.01 -1.33
CA ILE A 30 3.27 6.03 -2.40
C ILE A 30 1.91 5.43 -2.80
N VAL A 31 1.09 5.01 -1.84
CA VAL A 31 -0.24 4.43 -2.14
C VAL A 31 -1.16 5.47 -2.78
N LYS A 32 -1.18 6.71 -2.30
CA LYS A 32 -1.99 7.80 -2.89
C LYS A 32 -1.58 8.12 -4.33
N ASN A 33 -0.28 8.05 -4.64
CA ASN A 33 0.21 8.32 -5.99
C ASN A 33 -0.06 7.15 -6.95
N PHE A 34 0.01 5.92 -6.47
CA PHE A 34 -0.20 4.72 -7.29
C PHE A 34 -1.69 4.43 -7.52
N LEU A 35 -2.50 4.64 -6.49
CA LEU A 35 -3.90 4.26 -6.50
C LEU A 35 -4.76 5.50 -6.80
N SER A 36 -5.36 5.53 -7.98
CA SER A 36 -6.40 6.50 -8.39
C SER A 36 -7.72 6.29 -7.62
N LEU A 37 -7.68 6.00 -6.32
CA LEU A 37 -8.88 6.01 -5.51
C LEU A 37 -9.25 7.47 -5.26
N MET A 38 -10.46 7.84 -5.68
CA MET A 38 -11.11 9.09 -5.28
C MET A 38 -11.28 9.10 -3.75
N ILE A 39 -10.23 9.48 -3.02
CA ILE A 39 -10.39 9.90 -1.63
C ILE A 39 -11.04 11.29 -1.71
N LYS A 40 -12.38 11.34 -1.74
CA LYS A 40 -13.13 12.58 -1.52
C LYS A 40 -12.67 13.14 -0.17
N ARG A 41 -11.85 14.19 -0.21
CA ARG A 41 -11.64 15.06 0.95
C ARG A 41 -12.99 15.70 1.25
N ASN A 42 -13.68 15.23 2.28
CA ASN A 42 -14.71 16.04 2.92
C ASN A 42 -14.01 17.33 3.38
N ARG A 43 -14.37 18.44 2.73
CA ARG A 43 -14.18 19.78 3.27
C ARG A 43 -15.35 20.08 4.17
#